data_AF-A0A2Z2ME37-F1
#
_entry.id   AF-A0A2Z2ME37-F1
#
_cell.length_a   1.000
_cell.length_b   1.000
_cell.length_c   1.000
_cell.angle_alpha   90.00
_cell.angle_beta   90.00
_cell.angle_gamma   90.00
#
_symmetry.space_group_name_H-M   'P 1'
#
loop_
_entity.id
_entity.type
_entity.pdbx_description
1 polymer ?
#
loop_
_entity_poly.entity_id
_entity_poly.type
_entity_poly.pdbx_seq_one_letter_code
_entity_poly.pdbx_strand_id
1 'polypeptide(L)'
;MRKQVLTMLCVALAGLIFIPTVFFNQPLFALIGAFFDWLPLLTGWMKAGREINRTFLRLHVAVTLIAYAIFVGWLVTGTATVGFAFLEVWWVAVIFGVLMGY
;
A
#
# COMPACT_ATOMS: atom_id res chain seq x y z
N MET A 1 -22.32 -0.76 -1.37
CA MET A 1 -21.31 -0.31 -0.37
C MET A 1 -20.80 1.06 -0.76
N ARG A 2 -20.50 1.94 0.21
CA ARG A 2 -19.83 3.24 -0.05
C ARG A 2 -18.41 2.94 -0.56
N LYS A 3 -17.95 3.58 -1.64
CA LYS A 3 -16.64 3.29 -2.30
C LYS A 3 -15.43 3.34 -1.35
N GLN A 4 -15.51 4.17 -0.31
CA GLN A 4 -14.53 4.25 0.78
C GLN A 4 -14.40 2.91 1.53
N VAL A 5 -15.51 2.24 1.83
CA VAL A 5 -15.52 0.93 2.51
C VAL A 5 -14.84 -0.14 1.66
N LEU A 6 -15.06 -0.11 0.34
CA LEU A 6 -14.38 -1.02 -0.58
C LEU A 6 -12.87 -0.76 -0.63
N THR A 7 -12.47 0.51 -0.62
CA THR A 7 -11.05 0.90 -0.57
C THR A 7 -10.39 0.42 0.72
N MET A 8 -11.00 0.67 1.87
CA MET A 8 -10.50 0.19 3.17
C MET A 8 -10.43 -1.33 3.24
N LEU A 9 -11.42 -2.05 2.67
CA LEU A 9 -11.42 -3.51 2.64
C LEU A 9 -10.26 -4.04 1.79
N CYS A 10 -10.00 -3.45 0.62
CA CYS A 10 -8.85 -3.81 -0.22
C CYS A 10 -7.52 -3.59 0.50
N VAL A 11 -7.33 -2.44 1.14
CA VAL A 11 -6.10 -2.14 1.91
C VAL A 11 -5.94 -3.09 3.10
N ALA A 12 -7.03 -3.44 3.79
CA ALA A 12 -7.00 -4.41 4.87
C ALA A 12 -6.61 -5.82 4.37
N LEU A 13 -7.16 -6.26 3.24
CA LEU A 13 -6.76 -7.52 2.60
C LEU A 13 -5.29 -7.50 2.16
N ALA A 14 -4.82 -6.38 1.60
CA ALA A 14 -3.41 -6.21 1.25
C ALA A 14 -2.51 -6.36 2.48
N GLY A 15 -2.84 -5.70 3.59
CA GLY A 15 -2.10 -5.82 4.85
C GLY A 15 -2.10 -7.25 5.42
N LEU A 16 -3.25 -7.93 5.36
CA LEU A 16 -3.39 -9.33 5.80
C LEU A 16 -2.51 -10.29 4.99
N ILE A 17 -2.16 -9.94 3.75
CA ILE A 17 -1.24 -10.71 2.90
C ILE A 17 0.21 -10.25 3.12
N PHE A 18 0.48 -8.95 3.16
CA PHE A 18 1.83 -8.39 3.29
C PHE A 18 2.51 -8.76 4.61
N ILE A 19 1.79 -8.69 5.74
CA ILE A 19 2.37 -8.98 7.06
C ILE A 19 2.94 -10.42 7.12
N PRO A 20 2.17 -11.48 6.83
CA PRO A 20 2.71 -12.84 6.88
C PRO A 20 3.76 -13.09 5.78
N THR A 21 3.60 -12.52 4.58
CA THR A 21 4.60 -12.72 3.51
C THR A 21 5.95 -12.09 3.85
N VAL A 22 5.97 -10.95 4.53
CA VAL A 22 7.20 -10.35 5.06
C VAL A 22 7.79 -11.22 6.18
N PHE A 23 6.95 -11.67 7.12
CA PHE A 23 7.40 -12.47 8.26
C PHE A 23 8.01 -13.83 7.84
N PHE A 24 7.43 -14.49 6.84
CA PHE A 24 7.94 -15.75 6.30
C PHE A 24 8.93 -15.58 5.15
N ASN A 25 9.29 -14.33 4.81
CA ASN A 25 10.19 -13.97 3.71
C ASN A 25 9.82 -14.63 2.36
N GLN A 26 8.56 -14.46 1.97
CA GLN A 26 7.96 -15.03 0.76
C GLN A 26 7.56 -13.91 -0.22
N PRO A 27 8.53 -13.23 -0.87
CA PRO A 27 8.29 -12.00 -1.62
C PRO A 27 7.35 -12.19 -2.83
N LEU A 28 7.35 -13.37 -3.45
CA LEU A 28 6.45 -13.66 -4.58
C LEU A 28 4.97 -13.61 -4.18
N PHE A 29 4.63 -14.04 -2.97
CA PHE A 29 3.25 -14.04 -2.50
C PHE A 29 2.75 -12.62 -2.16
N ALA A 30 3.67 -11.70 -1.85
CA ALA A 30 3.33 -10.29 -1.64
C ALA A 30 2.82 -9.61 -2.92
N LEU A 31 3.03 -10.18 -4.12
CA LEU A 31 2.39 -9.71 -5.35
C LEU A 31 0.86 -9.72 -5.27
N ILE A 32 0.28 -10.69 -4.53
CA ILE A 32 -1.16 -10.75 -4.32
C ILE A 32 -1.62 -9.58 -3.43
N GLY A 33 -0.85 -9.25 -2.39
CA GLY A 33 -1.09 -8.07 -1.55
C GLY A 33 -1.03 -6.78 -2.36
N ALA A 34 -0.01 -6.66 -3.22
CA ALA A 34 0.15 -5.52 -4.13
C ALA A 34 -1.04 -5.37 -5.07
N PHE A 35 -1.57 -6.48 -5.60
CA PHE A 35 -2.77 -6.43 -6.42
C PHE A 35 -3.95 -5.79 -5.68
N PHE A 36 -4.23 -6.22 -4.44
CA PHE A 36 -5.31 -5.65 -3.64
C PHE A 36 -5.07 -4.19 -3.25
N ASP A 37 -3.83 -3.79 -2.98
CA ASP A 37 -3.45 -2.43 -2.63
C ASP A 37 -3.68 -1.44 -3.78
N TRP A 38 -3.39 -1.85 -5.03
CA TRP A 38 -3.59 -1.02 -6.23
C TRP A 38 -5.00 -1.10 -6.81
N LEU A 39 -5.80 -2.10 -6.44
CA LEU A 39 -7.14 -2.32 -6.98
C LEU A 39 -8.07 -1.10 -6.81
N PRO A 40 -8.12 -0.39 -5.65
CA PRO A 40 -8.94 0.81 -5.49
C PRO A 40 -8.55 1.95 -6.44
N LEU A 41 -7.27 2.03 -6.83
CA LEU A 41 -6.76 3.03 -7.77
C LEU A 41 -7.22 2.69 -9.20
N LEU A 42 -7.01 1.45 -9.64
CA LEU A 42 -7.37 0.98 -10.99
C LEU A 42 -8.88 1.04 -11.25
N THR A 43 -9.67 0.77 -10.22
CA THR A 43 -11.14 0.80 -10.29
C THR A 43 -11.73 2.21 -10.11
N GLY A 44 -10.90 3.20 -9.78
CA GLY A 44 -11.32 4.58 -9.52
C GLY A 44 -12.24 4.72 -8.30
N TRP A 45 -12.10 3.81 -7.32
CA TRP A 45 -12.82 3.88 -6.05
C TRP A 45 -12.24 4.96 -5.12
N MET A 46 -10.92 5.15 -5.17
CA MET A 46 -10.26 6.33 -4.63
C MET A 46 -10.58 7.54 -5.50
N LYS A 47 -11.65 8.27 -5.16
CA LYS A 47 -11.87 9.63 -5.66
C LYS A 47 -11.57 10.60 -4.54
N ALA A 48 -10.68 11.56 -4.81
CA ALA A 48 -10.46 12.70 -3.94
C ALA A 48 -11.77 13.48 -3.78
N GLY A 49 -12.50 13.23 -2.71
CA GLY A 49 -13.74 13.92 -2.38
C GLY A 49 -13.45 15.13 -1.49
N ARG A 50 -13.72 16.35 -2.01
CA ARG A 50 -13.44 17.67 -1.40
C ARG A 50 -11.97 17.95 -1.12
N GLU A 51 -11.63 19.24 -1.14
CA GLU A 51 -10.34 19.91 -0.88
C GLU A 51 -9.21 19.08 -0.22
N ILE A 52 -8.71 18.04 -0.90
CA ILE A 52 -7.52 17.34 -0.44
C ILE A 52 -6.34 18.28 -0.66
N ASN A 53 -5.59 18.55 0.40
CA ASN A 53 -4.37 19.33 0.31
C ASN A 53 -3.40 18.65 -0.68
N ARG A 54 -3.13 19.31 -1.81
CA ARG A 54 -2.29 18.77 -2.89
C ARG A 54 -0.89 18.37 -2.41
N THR A 55 -0.37 19.04 -1.39
CA THR A 55 0.93 18.70 -0.79
C THR A 55 0.88 17.34 -0.10
N PHE A 56 -0.20 17.09 0.65
CA PHE A 56 -0.39 15.83 1.36
C PHE A 56 -0.65 14.67 0.40
N LEU A 57 -1.40 14.91 -0.68
CA LEU A 57 -1.57 13.93 -1.77
C LEU A 57 -0.24 13.59 -2.44
N ARG A 58 0.61 14.58 -2.75
CA ARG A 58 1.94 14.36 -3.30
C ARG A 58 2.82 13.56 -2.35
N LEU A 59 2.75 13.85 -1.06
CA LEU A 59 3.52 13.14 -0.04
C LEU A 59 3.08 11.68 0.05
N HIS A 60 1.78 11.40 0.09
CA HIS A 60 1.26 10.03 0.04
C HIS A 60 1.74 9.29 -1.21
N VAL A 61 1.57 9.89 -2.40
CA VAL A 61 2.03 9.27 -3.66
C VAL A 61 3.53 9.00 -3.63
N ALA A 62 4.34 9.94 -3.13
CA ALA A 62 5.79 9.76 -3.02
C ALA A 62 6.14 8.61 -2.08
N VAL A 63 5.52 8.53 -0.89
CA VAL A 63 5.77 7.45 0.07
C VAL A 63 5.32 6.10 -0.49
N THR A 64 4.16 6.03 -1.17
CA THR A 64 3.68 4.82 -1.84
C THR A 64 4.68 4.35 -2.90
N LEU A 65 5.19 5.25 -3.75
CA LEU A 65 6.19 4.90 -4.77
C LEU A 65 7.50 4.41 -4.15
N ILE A 66 7.95 5.02 -3.05
CA ILE A 66 9.13 4.56 -2.31
C ILE A 66 8.91 3.16 -1.75
N ALA A 67 7.75 2.89 -1.13
CA ALA A 67 7.40 1.56 -0.65
C ALA A 67 7.51 0.52 -1.77
N TYR A 68 6.93 0.80 -2.94
CA TYR A 68 6.98 -0.12 -4.08
C TYR A 68 8.37 -0.26 -4.71
N ALA A 69 9.22 0.77 -4.65
CA ALA A 69 10.63 0.64 -5.04
C ALA A 69 11.38 -0.33 -4.11
N ILE A 70 11.12 -0.25 -2.80
CA ILE A 70 11.68 -1.20 -1.81
C ILE A 70 11.12 -2.60 -2.04
N PHE A 71 9.82 -2.73 -2.36
CA PHE A 71 9.19 -4.00 -2.70
C PHE A 71 9.85 -4.68 -3.90
N VAL A 72 10.11 -3.93 -4.98
CA VAL A 72 10.87 -4.44 -6.14
C VAL A 72 12.29 -4.84 -5.74
N GLY A 73 12.94 -4.05 -4.88
CA GLY A 73 14.23 -4.42 -4.29
C GLY A 73 14.16 -5.76 -3.54
N TRP A 74 13.13 -5.97 -2.73
CA TRP A 74 12.91 -7.20 -1.98
C TRP A 74 12.64 -8.41 -2.90
N LEU A 75 11.90 -8.22 -3.99
CA LEU A 75 11.69 -9.26 -5.01
C LEU A 75 13.01 -9.73 -5.64
N VAL A 76 13.98 -8.82 -5.82
CA VAL A 76 15.28 -9.14 -6.41
C VAL A 76 16.24 -9.74 -5.39
N THR A 77 16.33 -9.17 -4.18
CA THR A 77 17.30 -9.60 -3.18
C THR A 77 16.85 -10.81 -2.36
N GLY A 78 15.53 -10.99 -2.19
CA GLY A 78 14.95 -12.04 -1.35
C GLY A 78 15.30 -11.92 0.14
N THR A 79 15.80 -10.76 0.59
CA THR A 79 16.25 -10.55 1.96
C THR A 79 15.13 -10.04 2.85
N ALA A 80 14.88 -10.71 3.98
CA ALA A 80 13.81 -10.37 4.91
C ALA A 80 13.89 -8.92 5.43
N THR A 81 15.08 -8.38 5.65
CA THR A 81 15.29 -6.99 6.09
C THR A 81 14.67 -5.97 5.14
N VAL A 82 14.77 -6.20 3.83
CA VAL A 82 14.18 -5.33 2.81
C VAL A 82 12.64 -5.50 2.80
N GLY A 83 12.14 -6.69 3.08
CA GLY A 83 10.70 -6.93 3.30
C GLY A 83 10.13 -6.17 4.50
N PHE A 84 10.85 -6.13 5.62
CA PHE A 84 10.44 -5.33 6.78
C PHE A 84 10.47 -3.83 6.48
N ALA A 85 11.51 -3.34 5.81
CA ALA A 85 11.57 -1.95 5.35
C ALA A 85 10.41 -1.60 4.40
N PHE A 86 10.04 -2.51 3.49
CA PHE A 86 8.85 -2.35 2.65
C PHE A 86 7.59 -2.20 3.51
N LEU A 87 7.38 -3.09 4.48
CA LEU A 87 6.18 -3.10 5.32
C LEU A 87 6.04 -1.80 6.12
N GLU A 88 7.14 -1.30 6.68
CA GLU A 88 7.17 -0.03 7.43
C GLU A 88 6.77 1.15 6.55
N VAL A 89 7.40 1.30 5.38
CA VAL A 89 7.13 2.43 4.47
C VAL A 89 5.73 2.32 3.87
N TRP A 90 5.29 1.11 3.52
CA TRP A 90 3.93 0.86 3.03
C TRP A 90 2.88 1.23 4.08
N TRP A 91 3.09 0.86 5.35
CA TRP A 91 2.16 1.21 6.42
C TRP A 91 2.04 2.73 6.62
N VAL A 92 3.16 3.46 6.51
CA VAL A 92 3.15 4.92 6.52
C VAL A 92 2.30 5.48 5.37
N ALA A 93 2.40 4.91 4.16
CA ALA A 93 1.55 5.31 3.04
C ALA A 93 0.06 5.09 3.34
N VAL A 94 -0.30 3.95 3.95
CA VAL A 94 -1.68 3.64 4.36
C VAL A 94 -2.22 4.66 5.36
N ILE A 95 -1.44 5.00 6.40
CA ILE A 95 -1.83 6.03 7.39
C ILE A 95 -2.09 7.36 6.70
N PHE A 96 -1.20 7.79 5.79
CA PHE A 96 -1.43 9.00 5.01
C PHE A 96 -2.71 8.91 4.16
N GLY A 97 -3.00 7.74 3.58
CA GLY A 97 -4.25 7.47 2.87
C GLY A 97 -5.48 7.73 3.75
N VAL A 98 -5.51 7.14 4.94
CA VAL A 98 -6.62 7.28 5.90
C VAL A 98 -6.78 8.73 6.38
N LEU A 99 -5.67 9.42 6.69
CA LEU A 99 -5.71 10.82 7.15
C LEU A 99 -6.24 11.79 6.09
N MET A 100 -6.15 11.45 4.79
CA MET A 100 -6.76 12.23 3.70
C MET A 100 -8.27 12.02 3.55
N GLY A 101 -8.88 11.11 4.32
CA GLY A 101 -10.31 10.81 4.23
C GLY A 101 -10.69 9.95 3.02
N TYR A 102 -9.75 9.14 2.52
CA TYR A 102 -10.04 8.08 1.56
C TYR A 102 -10.85 6.94 2.17
#